data_AF-A0A2J7W814-F1
#
_entry.id   AF-A0A2J7W814-F1
#
_cell.length_a   1.000
_cell.length_b   1.000
_cell.length_c   1.000
_cell.angle_alpha   90.00
_cell.angle_beta   90.00
_cell.angle_gamma   90.00
#
_symmetry.space_group_name_H-M   'P 1'
#
loop_
_entity.id
_entity.type
_entity.pdbx_description
1 polymer ?
#
loop_
_entity_poly.entity_id
_entity_poly.type
_entity_poly.pdbx_seq_one_letter_code
_entity_poly.pdbx_strand_id
1 'polypeptide(L)'
;MLMSLAQWLQTISPDLGFLRVFQYLTFRALMAALSALLLGLGAGPYVIRRLAALKIGQPVRGYAMETHLSKSGTPTMGGVLVLFSIAFATLLWFDLSNRFVWIVLWVTLGFGAIGWVDDWRKVVRKDPEGMRSREKYFWQSVVGLVAAFYLLFSISESSNWRVLELFYAWVGSGFDLDFPPKINLLVPFFKEVSYPLGGIGFVILTYLVIVGASNAVNLTDGLDGLAIMPVVMVGSALGVFAYVTGSAVYSRYLLFPHIPGSGELLVFCSAMAGAGLAFLWFNTHPAQVFMGDVGALALGGALGTIAIIVRQEIVFFVMGGIFVVEAISVMAQVAYFKYTKKRFGEGRRVLKMAPLHHHFEKSGWRETQVVVRFWIITMLLCLVGLSTLKLR
;
A
#
# COMPACT_ATOMS: atom_id res chain seq x y z
N MET A 1 16.43 -11.22 -8.21
CA MET A 1 16.94 -12.46 -8.88
C MET A 1 17.98 -12.17 -9.98
N LEU A 2 17.71 -11.24 -10.90
CA LEU A 2 18.65 -10.92 -11.99
C LEU A 2 19.95 -10.30 -11.49
N MET A 3 19.90 -9.54 -10.39
CA MET A 3 21.10 -9.00 -9.75
C MET A 3 22.06 -10.13 -9.32
N SER A 4 21.55 -11.13 -8.59
CA SER A 4 22.36 -12.27 -8.13
C SER A 4 22.88 -13.11 -9.29
N LEU A 5 22.07 -13.30 -10.34
CA LEU A 5 22.50 -13.99 -11.56
C LEU A 5 23.62 -13.20 -12.28
N ALA A 6 23.45 -11.89 -12.44
CA ALA A 6 24.44 -11.03 -13.07
C ALA A 6 25.77 -10.99 -12.29
N GLN A 7 25.71 -11.00 -10.96
CA GLN A 7 26.89 -11.11 -10.10
C GLN A 7 27.60 -12.46 -10.27
N TRP A 8 26.86 -13.57 -10.26
CA TRP A 8 27.41 -14.89 -10.47
C TRP A 8 28.05 -15.06 -11.86
N LEU A 9 27.41 -14.56 -12.92
CA LEU A 9 27.99 -14.58 -14.28
C LEU A 9 29.31 -13.80 -14.37
N GLN A 10 29.42 -12.67 -13.65
CA GLN A 10 30.67 -11.90 -13.58
C GLN A 10 31.80 -12.65 -12.86
N THR A 11 31.48 -13.56 -11.91
CA THR A 11 32.52 -14.39 -11.28
C THR A 11 33.10 -15.45 -12.21
N ILE A 12 32.35 -15.85 -13.24
CA ILE A 12 32.77 -16.86 -14.22
C ILE A 12 33.58 -16.23 -15.35
N SER A 13 33.14 -15.06 -15.83
CA SER A 13 33.78 -14.38 -16.96
C SER A 13 33.92 -12.88 -16.69
N PRO A 14 35.14 -12.38 -16.39
CA PRO A 14 35.40 -10.96 -16.16
C PRO A 14 35.02 -10.04 -17.34
N ASP A 15 35.00 -10.58 -18.57
CA ASP A 15 34.60 -9.87 -19.79
C ASP A 15 33.12 -9.44 -19.79
N LEU A 16 32.29 -10.02 -18.91
CA LEU A 16 30.88 -9.66 -18.73
C LEU A 16 30.69 -8.40 -17.86
N GLY A 17 31.66 -7.49 -17.87
CA GLY A 17 31.66 -6.28 -17.04
C GLY A 17 30.47 -5.34 -17.28
N PHE A 18 29.80 -5.42 -18.43
CA PHE A 18 28.57 -4.66 -18.73
C PHE A 18 27.39 -5.07 -17.85
N LEU A 19 27.38 -6.28 -17.29
CA LEU A 19 26.35 -6.76 -16.37
C LEU A 19 26.38 -6.03 -15.01
N ARG A 20 27.41 -5.21 -14.73
CA ARG A 20 27.42 -4.30 -13.58
C ARG A 20 26.23 -3.34 -13.56
N VAL A 21 25.61 -3.07 -14.72
CA VAL A 21 24.39 -2.26 -14.79
C VAL A 21 23.28 -2.77 -13.86
N PHE A 22 23.17 -4.10 -13.68
CA PHE A 22 22.19 -4.74 -12.80
C PHE A 22 22.46 -4.53 -11.31
N GLN A 23 23.62 -4.00 -10.92
CA GLN A 23 23.92 -3.69 -9.52
C GLN A 23 23.39 -2.30 -9.12
N TYR A 24 23.21 -1.38 -10.07
CA TYR A 24 22.69 -0.05 -9.78
C TYR A 24 21.21 -0.10 -9.40
N LEU A 25 20.90 0.37 -8.19
CA LEU A 25 19.55 0.40 -7.64
C LEU A 25 18.56 1.18 -8.52
N THR A 26 18.98 2.32 -9.07
CA THR A 26 18.14 3.15 -9.94
C THR A 26 17.79 2.47 -11.26
N PHE A 27 18.75 1.76 -11.86
CA PHE A 27 18.51 0.94 -13.06
C PHE A 27 17.51 -0.18 -12.75
N ARG A 28 17.72 -0.91 -11.66
CA ARG A 28 16.82 -1.99 -11.23
C ARG A 28 15.40 -1.47 -10.94
N ALA A 29 15.28 -0.32 -10.31
CA ALA A 29 14.00 0.33 -10.06
C ALA A 29 13.27 0.68 -11.36
N LEU A 30 13.96 1.32 -12.32
CA LEU A 30 13.40 1.62 -13.64
C LEU A 30 12.93 0.35 -14.36
N MET A 31 13.76 -0.68 -14.37
CA MET A 31 13.44 -1.94 -15.03
C MET A 31 12.30 -2.70 -14.32
N ALA A 32 12.17 -2.58 -13.00
CA ALA A 32 11.04 -3.12 -12.26
C ALA A 32 9.72 -2.42 -12.64
N ALA A 33 9.72 -1.09 -12.77
CA ALA A 33 8.57 -0.35 -13.28
C ALA A 33 8.20 -0.78 -14.70
N LEU A 34 9.17 -0.84 -15.62
CA LEU A 34 8.93 -1.25 -17.00
C LEU A 34 8.43 -2.70 -17.09
N SER A 35 9.03 -3.62 -16.35
CA SER A 35 8.63 -5.03 -16.33
C SER A 35 7.19 -5.19 -15.83
N ALA A 36 6.84 -4.51 -14.74
CA ALA A 36 5.48 -4.53 -14.19
C ALA A 36 4.46 -3.89 -15.14
N LEU A 37 4.82 -2.77 -15.78
CA LEU A 37 3.97 -2.07 -16.74
C LEU A 37 3.69 -2.94 -17.97
N LEU A 38 4.74 -3.46 -18.61
CA LEU A 38 4.62 -4.29 -19.81
C LEU A 38 3.88 -5.59 -19.54
N LEU A 39 4.14 -6.22 -18.40
CA LEU A 39 3.42 -7.43 -18.00
C LEU A 39 1.94 -7.14 -17.76
N GLY A 40 1.61 -6.04 -17.07
CA GLY A 40 0.23 -5.62 -16.84
C GLY A 40 -0.52 -5.29 -18.13
N LEU A 41 0.10 -4.55 -19.06
CA LEU A 41 -0.50 -4.21 -20.35
C LEU A 41 -0.65 -5.43 -21.27
N GLY A 42 0.35 -6.32 -21.30
CA GLY A 42 0.33 -7.53 -22.12
C GLY A 42 -0.65 -8.59 -21.63
N ALA A 43 -0.67 -8.86 -20.31
CA ALA A 43 -1.56 -9.87 -19.72
C ALA A 43 -2.98 -9.33 -19.46
N GLY A 44 -3.15 -8.00 -19.39
CA GLY A 44 -4.42 -7.32 -19.11
C GLY A 44 -5.61 -7.84 -19.92
N PRO A 45 -5.57 -7.79 -21.26
CA PRO A 45 -6.68 -8.22 -22.10
C PRO A 45 -7.08 -9.69 -21.86
N TYR A 46 -6.10 -10.57 -21.61
CA TYR A 46 -6.37 -11.97 -21.32
C TYR A 46 -7.06 -12.14 -19.96
N VAL A 47 -6.53 -11.50 -18.92
CA VAL A 47 -7.09 -11.59 -17.55
C VAL A 47 -8.49 -10.99 -17.50
N ILE A 48 -8.72 -9.82 -18.12
CA ILE A 48 -10.04 -9.17 -18.15
C ILE A 48 -11.08 -10.08 -18.81
N ARG A 49 -10.76 -10.74 -19.94
CA ARG A 49 -11.67 -11.71 -20.58
C ARG A 49 -12.01 -12.89 -19.67
N ARG A 50 -11.02 -13.41 -18.94
CA ARG A 50 -11.23 -14.51 -17.98
C ARG A 50 -12.10 -14.09 -16.80
N LEU A 51 -11.85 -12.92 -16.23
CA LEU A 51 -12.65 -12.38 -15.13
C LEU A 51 -14.09 -12.08 -15.59
N ALA A 52 -14.27 -11.54 -16.80
CA ALA A 52 -15.59 -11.30 -17.37
C ALA A 52 -16.40 -12.61 -17.51
N ALA A 53 -15.77 -13.70 -17.94
CA ALA A 53 -16.41 -15.01 -18.03
C ALA A 53 -16.84 -15.56 -16.64
N LEU A 54 -16.09 -15.25 -15.58
CA LEU A 54 -16.45 -15.63 -14.20
C LEU A 54 -17.56 -14.76 -13.60
N LYS A 55 -17.78 -13.54 -14.13
CA LYS A 55 -18.71 -12.53 -13.58
C LYS A 55 -20.17 -12.73 -13.99
N ILE A 56 -20.48 -13.73 -14.81
CA ILE A 56 -21.82 -13.95 -15.37
C ILE A 56 -22.84 -14.20 -14.24
N GLY A 57 -23.72 -13.23 -14.00
CA GLY A 57 -24.84 -13.34 -13.05
C GLY A 57 -24.64 -12.72 -11.66
N GLN A 58 -23.79 -11.70 -11.50
CA GLN A 58 -23.67 -10.98 -10.22
C GLN A 58 -24.93 -10.16 -9.88
N PRO A 59 -25.43 -10.22 -8.63
CA PRO A 59 -26.53 -9.39 -8.16
C PRO A 59 -26.07 -7.93 -7.94
N VAL A 60 -26.89 -6.99 -8.39
CA VAL A 60 -26.65 -5.54 -8.22
C VAL A 60 -27.13 -5.11 -6.82
N ARG A 61 -26.31 -4.33 -6.10
CA ARG A 61 -26.68 -3.78 -4.79
C ARG A 61 -27.75 -2.68 -4.95
N GLY A 62 -28.93 -2.86 -4.36
CA GLY A 62 -30.04 -1.91 -4.48
C GLY A 62 -29.83 -0.53 -3.83
N TYR A 63 -28.77 -0.36 -3.04
CA TYR A 63 -28.43 0.92 -2.36
C TYR A 63 -27.24 1.65 -3.00
N ALA A 64 -26.71 1.16 -4.14
CA ALA A 64 -25.66 1.85 -4.89
C ALA A 64 -26.21 3.12 -5.59
N MET A 65 -25.34 4.05 -5.98
CA MET A 65 -25.77 5.23 -6.76
C MET A 65 -26.36 4.77 -8.10
N GLU A 66 -27.43 5.42 -8.56
CA GLU A 66 -28.10 5.08 -9.84
C GLU A 66 -27.16 5.18 -11.05
N THR A 67 -26.21 6.12 -11.03
CA THR A 67 -25.17 6.24 -12.06
C THR A 67 -24.28 5.00 -12.15
N HIS A 68 -24.04 4.31 -11.03
CA HIS A 68 -23.24 3.08 -10.96
C HIS A 68 -24.00 1.84 -11.47
N LEU A 69 -25.33 1.92 -11.68
CA LEU A 69 -26.11 0.83 -12.29
C LEU A 69 -25.72 0.60 -13.76
N SER A 70 -25.27 1.65 -14.46
CA SER A 70 -24.76 1.56 -15.82
C SER A 70 -23.46 0.75 -15.93
N LYS A 71 -22.74 0.57 -14.81
CA LYS A 71 -21.51 -0.23 -14.71
C LYS A 71 -21.79 -1.72 -14.44
N SER A 72 -23.05 -2.15 -14.58
CA SER A 72 -23.47 -3.55 -14.48
C SER A 72 -22.87 -4.37 -15.63
N GLY A 73 -21.65 -4.88 -15.41
CA GLY A 73 -20.96 -5.76 -16.38
C GLY A 73 -19.44 -5.82 -16.20
N THR A 74 -18.82 -4.76 -15.68
CA THR A 74 -17.36 -4.66 -15.55
C THR A 74 -16.78 -5.65 -14.53
N PRO A 75 -15.92 -6.61 -14.90
CA PRO A 75 -15.34 -7.60 -13.97
C PRO A 75 -14.64 -6.97 -12.77
N THR A 76 -14.74 -7.62 -11.60
CA THR A 76 -13.96 -7.29 -10.40
C THR A 76 -12.74 -8.22 -10.28
N MET A 77 -11.91 -8.04 -9.26
CA MET A 77 -10.63 -8.75 -9.00
C MET A 77 -9.48 -8.39 -9.95
N GLY A 78 -9.52 -7.24 -10.62
CA GLY A 78 -8.39 -6.76 -11.42
C GLY A 78 -7.12 -6.56 -10.60
N GLY A 79 -7.25 -6.41 -9.27
CA GLY A 79 -6.13 -6.39 -8.34
C GLY A 79 -5.21 -7.61 -8.45
N VAL A 80 -5.69 -8.78 -8.86
CA VAL A 80 -4.82 -9.96 -9.04
C VAL A 80 -3.71 -9.68 -10.06
N LEU A 81 -4.05 -9.04 -11.17
CA LEU A 81 -3.07 -8.68 -12.20
C LEU A 81 -2.05 -7.68 -11.65
N VAL A 82 -2.51 -6.72 -10.85
CA VAL A 82 -1.64 -5.74 -10.18
C VAL A 82 -0.66 -6.47 -9.26
N LEU A 83 -1.15 -7.31 -8.35
CA LEU A 83 -0.32 -8.00 -7.37
C LEU A 83 0.65 -8.99 -8.03
N PHE A 84 0.21 -9.71 -9.06
CA PHE A 84 1.07 -10.59 -9.83
C PHE A 84 2.19 -9.79 -10.52
N SER A 85 1.85 -8.67 -11.15
CA SER A 85 2.83 -7.82 -11.84
C SER A 85 3.85 -7.22 -10.86
N ILE A 86 3.40 -6.76 -9.69
CA ILE A 86 4.26 -6.25 -8.61
C ILE A 86 5.18 -7.36 -8.10
N ALA A 87 4.64 -8.52 -7.74
CA ALA A 87 5.42 -9.62 -7.18
C ALA A 87 6.45 -10.13 -8.19
N PHE A 88 6.05 -10.36 -9.44
CA PHE A 88 6.93 -10.82 -10.50
C PHE A 88 8.07 -9.84 -10.75
N ALA A 89 7.75 -8.55 -11.00
CA ALA A 89 8.76 -7.55 -11.27
C ALA A 89 9.68 -7.30 -10.06
N THR A 90 9.12 -7.30 -8.85
CA THR A 90 9.93 -7.16 -7.63
C THR A 90 10.92 -8.31 -7.53
N LEU A 91 10.45 -9.58 -7.53
CA LEU A 91 11.29 -10.78 -7.42
C LEU A 91 12.40 -10.85 -8.47
N LEU A 92 12.09 -10.38 -9.68
CA LEU A 92 13.05 -10.31 -10.76
C LEU A 92 14.22 -9.36 -10.43
N TRP A 93 13.92 -8.17 -9.92
CA TRP A 93 14.89 -7.07 -9.82
C TRP A 93 15.48 -6.82 -8.43
N PHE A 94 14.79 -7.12 -7.34
CA PHE A 94 15.31 -6.82 -6.00
C PHE A 94 16.44 -7.78 -5.57
N ASP A 95 17.22 -7.34 -4.58
CA ASP A 95 18.17 -8.18 -3.85
C ASP A 95 17.43 -9.14 -2.91
N LEU A 96 17.47 -10.44 -3.22
CA LEU A 96 16.75 -11.49 -2.48
C LEU A 96 17.18 -11.62 -1.01
N SER A 97 18.34 -11.08 -0.63
CA SER A 97 18.78 -11.05 0.77
C SER A 97 18.06 -9.97 1.60
N ASN A 98 17.31 -9.07 0.96
CA ASN A 98 16.73 -7.92 1.62
C ASN A 98 15.46 -8.26 2.43
N ARG A 99 15.57 -8.19 3.75
CA ARG A 99 14.48 -8.39 4.72
C ARG A 99 13.27 -7.47 4.54
N PHE A 100 13.46 -6.24 4.11
CA PHE A 100 12.37 -5.26 4.03
C PHE A 100 11.44 -5.51 2.85
N VAL A 101 12.00 -5.87 1.69
CA VAL A 101 11.18 -6.20 0.51
C VAL A 101 10.34 -7.46 0.77
N TRP A 102 10.89 -8.46 1.46
CA TRP A 102 10.16 -9.68 1.80
C TRP A 102 8.94 -9.42 2.69
N ILE A 103 9.08 -8.63 3.75
CA ILE A 103 7.92 -8.35 4.61
C ILE A 103 6.87 -7.51 3.90
N VAL A 104 7.28 -6.56 3.04
CA VAL A 104 6.34 -5.80 2.21
C VAL A 104 5.61 -6.71 1.23
N LEU A 105 6.30 -7.63 0.56
CA LEU A 105 5.67 -8.64 -0.31
C LEU A 105 4.72 -9.54 0.49
N TRP A 106 5.12 -9.98 1.69
CA TRP A 106 4.29 -10.83 2.53
C TRP A 106 3.00 -10.11 2.97
N VAL A 107 3.08 -8.85 3.39
CA VAL A 107 1.89 -8.04 3.71
C VAL A 107 1.04 -7.85 2.46
N THR A 108 1.64 -7.46 1.34
CA THR A 108 0.94 -7.23 0.07
C THR A 108 0.17 -8.47 -0.40
N LEU A 109 0.83 -9.63 -0.43
CA LEU A 109 0.22 -10.89 -0.84
C LEU A 109 -0.76 -11.43 0.21
N GLY A 110 -0.50 -11.24 1.51
CA GLY A 110 -1.38 -11.64 2.60
C GLY A 110 -2.70 -10.87 2.58
N PHE A 111 -2.66 -9.54 2.49
CA PHE A 111 -3.85 -8.71 2.33
C PHE A 111 -4.54 -8.96 0.99
N GLY A 112 -3.77 -9.22 -0.07
CA GLY A 112 -4.29 -9.61 -1.38
C GLY A 112 -5.05 -10.94 -1.34
N ALA A 113 -4.55 -11.93 -0.59
CA ALA A 113 -5.22 -13.21 -0.40
C ALA A 113 -6.54 -13.05 0.38
N ILE A 114 -6.56 -12.19 1.42
CA ILE A 114 -7.79 -11.86 2.15
C ILE A 114 -8.82 -11.23 1.20
N GLY A 115 -8.40 -10.25 0.40
CA GLY A 115 -9.26 -9.60 -0.60
C GLY A 115 -9.73 -10.56 -1.69
N TRP A 116 -8.88 -11.49 -2.13
CA TRP A 116 -9.24 -12.53 -3.10
C TRP A 116 -10.32 -13.46 -2.55
N VAL A 117 -10.16 -13.94 -1.32
CA VAL A 117 -11.17 -14.80 -0.68
C VAL A 117 -12.50 -14.05 -0.54
N ASP A 118 -12.47 -12.77 -0.19
CA ASP A 118 -13.66 -11.93 -0.09
C ASP A 118 -14.37 -11.78 -1.45
N ASP A 119 -13.66 -11.33 -2.48
CA ASP A 119 -14.22 -11.14 -3.81
C ASP A 119 -14.68 -12.46 -4.43
N TRP A 120 -13.95 -13.56 -4.18
CA TRP A 120 -14.30 -14.88 -4.68
C TRP A 120 -15.62 -15.36 -4.07
N ARG A 121 -15.82 -15.14 -2.76
CA ARG A 121 -17.10 -15.44 -2.10
C ARG A 121 -18.23 -14.60 -2.70
N LYS A 122 -18.01 -13.31 -2.99
CA LYS A 122 -19.02 -12.45 -3.64
C LYS A 122 -19.45 -12.99 -5.00
N VAL A 123 -18.49 -13.44 -5.82
CA VAL A 123 -18.75 -14.00 -7.15
C VAL A 123 -19.43 -15.36 -7.07
N VAL A 124 -18.84 -16.32 -6.34
CA VAL A 124 -19.27 -17.72 -6.36
C VAL A 124 -20.55 -17.94 -5.57
N ARG A 125 -20.69 -17.32 -4.40
CA ARG A 125 -21.87 -17.49 -3.54
C ARG A 125 -23.03 -16.58 -3.95
N LYS A 126 -22.82 -15.68 -4.93
CA LYS A 126 -23.77 -14.63 -5.33
C LYS A 126 -24.29 -13.82 -4.12
N ASP A 127 -23.44 -13.66 -3.12
CA ASP A 127 -23.73 -12.88 -1.92
C ASP A 127 -23.03 -11.52 -2.06
N PRO A 128 -23.78 -10.42 -2.26
CA PRO A 128 -23.19 -9.10 -2.44
C PRO A 128 -22.44 -8.58 -1.21
N GLU A 129 -22.62 -9.18 -0.03
CA GLU A 129 -21.91 -8.77 1.20
C GLU A 129 -20.53 -9.43 1.36
N GLY A 130 -20.32 -10.61 0.77
CA GLY A 130 -19.02 -11.30 0.80
C GLY A 130 -18.64 -11.85 2.18
N MET A 131 -17.41 -11.62 2.62
CA MET A 131 -16.88 -12.02 3.92
C MET A 131 -17.41 -11.11 5.02
N ARG A 132 -17.80 -11.70 6.16
CA ARG A 132 -18.22 -10.94 7.35
C ARG A 132 -17.10 -10.02 7.81
N SER A 133 -17.43 -8.77 8.16
CA SER A 133 -16.42 -7.76 8.53
C SER A 133 -15.50 -8.19 9.68
N ARG A 134 -16.00 -8.98 10.64
CA ARG A 134 -15.20 -9.52 11.75
C ARG A 134 -14.16 -10.54 11.29
N GLU A 135 -14.50 -11.40 10.33
CA GLU A 135 -13.58 -12.39 9.76
C GLU A 135 -12.50 -11.68 8.92
N LYS A 136 -12.91 -10.70 8.10
CA LYS A 136 -11.99 -9.89 7.30
C LYS A 136 -10.99 -9.14 8.20
N TYR A 137 -11.48 -8.46 9.22
CA TYR A 137 -10.64 -7.74 10.16
C TYR A 137 -9.72 -8.68 10.95
N PHE A 138 -10.20 -9.84 11.39
CA PHE A 138 -9.37 -10.83 12.08
C PHE A 138 -8.14 -11.24 11.25
N TRP A 139 -8.32 -11.59 9.98
CA TRP A 139 -7.19 -11.96 9.12
C TRP A 139 -6.27 -10.77 8.82
N GLN A 140 -6.82 -9.56 8.60
CA GLN A 140 -6.00 -8.35 8.49
C GLN A 140 -5.18 -8.11 9.76
N SER A 141 -5.76 -8.39 10.94
CA SER A 141 -5.08 -8.23 12.22
C SER A 141 -3.95 -9.24 12.39
N VAL A 142 -4.16 -10.50 12.00
CA VAL A 142 -3.11 -11.53 12.01
C VAL A 142 -1.94 -11.08 11.13
N VAL A 143 -2.22 -10.66 9.89
CA VAL A 143 -1.16 -10.20 8.97
C VAL A 143 -0.48 -8.94 9.51
N GLY A 144 -1.25 -7.94 9.95
CA GLY A 144 -0.71 -6.69 10.49
C GLY A 144 0.14 -6.87 11.75
N LEU A 145 -0.27 -7.74 12.68
CA LEU A 145 0.49 -7.99 13.91
C LEU A 145 1.80 -8.74 13.64
N VAL A 146 1.77 -9.78 12.81
CA VAL A 146 3.00 -10.49 12.42
C VAL A 146 3.99 -9.54 11.75
N ALA A 147 3.52 -8.66 10.87
CA ALA A 147 4.36 -7.63 10.28
C ALA A 147 4.90 -6.63 11.30
N ALA A 148 4.07 -6.18 12.25
CA ALA A 148 4.49 -5.27 13.31
C ALA A 148 5.59 -5.86 14.20
N PHE A 149 5.43 -7.12 14.62
CA PHE A 149 6.45 -7.83 15.38
C PHE A 149 7.73 -8.04 14.57
N TYR A 150 7.62 -8.45 13.31
CA TYR A 150 8.81 -8.60 12.45
C TYR A 150 9.59 -7.29 12.28
N LEU A 151 8.87 -6.17 12.09
CA LEU A 151 9.47 -4.86 11.88
C LEU A 151 10.13 -4.29 13.14
N LEU A 152 9.65 -4.63 14.33
CA LEU A 152 10.27 -4.23 15.61
C LEU A 152 11.75 -4.66 15.66
N PHE A 153 12.04 -5.89 15.27
CA PHE A 153 13.41 -6.41 15.24
C PHE A 153 14.15 -5.99 13.96
N SER A 154 13.48 -6.01 12.81
CA SER A 154 14.11 -5.72 11.51
C SER A 154 14.58 -4.28 11.35
N ILE A 155 13.89 -3.30 11.94
CA ILE A 155 14.30 -1.89 11.86
C ILE A 155 15.44 -1.58 12.84
N SER A 156 15.49 -2.28 13.97
CA SER A 156 16.47 -2.04 15.04
C SER A 156 17.89 -2.44 14.61
N GLU A 157 18.00 -3.48 13.77
CA GLU A 157 19.28 -4.08 13.37
C GLU A 157 19.69 -3.80 11.92
N SER A 158 20.95 -4.09 11.57
CA SER A 158 21.51 -3.87 10.23
C SER A 158 21.61 -5.12 9.35
N SER A 159 21.57 -6.33 9.91
CA SER A 159 21.71 -7.59 9.17
C SER A 159 20.67 -8.62 9.59
N ASN A 160 20.31 -9.54 8.68
CA ASN A 160 19.32 -10.59 8.94
C ASN A 160 19.71 -11.49 10.12
N TRP A 161 21.01 -11.77 10.27
CA TRP A 161 21.51 -12.58 11.38
C TRP A 161 21.33 -11.89 12.73
N ARG A 162 21.67 -10.59 12.81
CA ARG A 162 21.49 -9.80 14.04
C ARG A 162 20.03 -9.63 14.43
N VAL A 163 19.12 -9.58 13.45
CA VAL A 163 17.67 -9.60 13.73
C VAL A 163 17.28 -10.86 14.49
N LEU A 164 17.81 -12.02 14.09
CA LEU A 164 17.56 -13.29 14.78
C LEU A 164 18.21 -13.31 16.16
N GLU A 165 19.47 -12.86 16.28
CA GLU A 165 20.15 -12.75 17.58
C GLU A 165 19.37 -11.86 18.55
N LEU A 166 18.88 -10.70 18.10
CA LEU A 166 18.08 -9.79 18.91
C LEU A 166 16.75 -10.45 19.35
N PHE A 167 16.11 -11.20 18.45
CA PHE A 167 14.90 -11.95 18.79
C PHE A 167 15.17 -13.01 19.85
N TYR A 168 16.23 -13.82 19.69
CA TYR A 168 16.59 -14.84 20.67
C TYR A 168 17.00 -14.23 22.01
N ALA A 169 17.74 -13.11 21.99
CA ALA A 169 18.10 -12.38 23.20
C ALA A 169 16.86 -11.83 23.92
N TRP A 170 15.88 -11.29 23.18
CA TRP A 170 14.61 -10.81 23.72
C TRP A 170 13.77 -11.93 24.35
N VAL A 171 13.73 -13.11 23.74
CA VAL A 171 13.07 -14.29 24.33
C VAL A 171 13.83 -14.74 25.59
N GLY A 172 15.16 -14.79 25.53
CA GLY A 172 16.02 -15.19 26.64
C GLY A 172 16.01 -14.23 27.83
N SER A 173 15.74 -12.93 27.60
CA SER A 173 15.63 -11.91 28.66
C SER A 173 14.29 -11.94 29.39
N GLY A 174 13.35 -12.80 29.00
CA GLY A 174 12.00 -12.81 29.56
C GLY A 174 11.12 -11.69 29.01
N PHE A 175 11.35 -11.29 27.75
CA PHE A 175 10.61 -10.25 27.04
C PHE A 175 10.87 -8.82 27.54
N ASP A 176 12.11 -8.52 27.93
CA ASP A 176 12.49 -7.16 28.28
C ASP A 176 12.25 -6.18 27.10
N LEU A 177 11.80 -4.98 27.39
CA LEU A 177 11.25 -4.04 26.39
C LEU A 177 12.16 -2.85 26.08
N ASP A 178 13.39 -2.86 26.59
CA ASP A 178 14.39 -1.84 26.29
C ASP A 178 14.99 -2.04 24.89
N PHE A 179 14.28 -1.50 23.91
CA PHE A 179 14.73 -1.44 22.51
C PHE A 179 15.50 -0.14 22.24
N PRO A 180 16.43 -0.14 21.27
CA PRO A 180 17.19 1.06 20.90
C PRO A 180 16.28 2.22 20.48
N PRO A 181 16.70 3.49 20.64
CA PRO A 181 15.90 4.68 20.29
C PRO A 181 15.51 4.78 18.79
N LYS A 182 16.00 3.88 17.94
CA LYS A 182 15.67 3.79 16.51
C LYS A 182 14.17 3.54 16.24
N ILE A 183 13.41 3.11 17.24
CA ILE A 183 11.95 2.90 17.14
C ILE A 183 11.11 4.10 17.60
N ASN A 184 11.71 5.22 18.01
CA ASN A 184 10.97 6.43 18.40
C ASN A 184 10.21 7.05 17.22
N LEU A 185 8.98 7.51 17.46
CA LEU A 185 8.20 8.21 16.45
C LEU A 185 8.87 9.53 16.11
N LEU A 186 9.15 9.75 14.84
CA LEU A 186 9.77 10.98 14.38
C LEU A 186 8.71 12.02 14.05
N VAL A 187 8.82 13.21 14.63
CA VAL A 187 7.95 14.32 14.30
C VAL A 187 8.54 15.05 13.08
N PRO A 188 7.82 15.18 11.96
CA PRO A 188 8.31 15.93 10.82
C PRO A 188 8.55 17.40 11.20
N PHE A 189 9.49 18.06 10.53
CA PHE A 189 9.90 19.46 10.76
C PHE A 189 10.63 19.77 12.09
N PHE A 190 10.75 18.79 13.01
CA PHE A 190 11.51 18.94 14.25
C PHE A 190 12.61 17.88 14.33
N LYS A 191 13.88 18.31 14.28
CA LYS A 191 15.04 17.39 14.24
C LYS A 191 15.25 16.59 15.53
N GLU A 192 14.96 17.21 16.68
CA GLU A 192 15.30 16.66 18.00
C GLU A 192 14.09 16.07 18.72
N VAL A 193 12.87 16.35 18.23
CA VAL A 193 11.64 15.84 18.86
C VAL A 193 11.35 14.45 18.32
N SER A 194 11.68 13.44 19.11
CA SER A 194 11.25 12.06 18.90
C SER A 194 10.45 11.58 20.10
N TYR A 195 9.29 10.97 19.87
CA TYR A 195 8.46 10.42 20.94
C TYR A 195 8.86 8.97 21.21
N PRO A 196 9.30 8.62 22.43
CA PRO A 196 9.69 7.27 22.77
C PRO A 196 8.46 6.38 22.89
N LEU A 197 8.14 5.66 21.82
CA LEU A 197 7.01 4.72 21.78
C LEU A 197 7.24 3.46 22.63
N GLY A 198 8.51 3.09 22.83
CA GLY A 198 8.87 1.75 23.31
C GLY A 198 8.46 0.64 22.32
N GLY A 199 8.81 -0.62 22.62
CA GLY A 199 8.50 -1.75 21.75
C GLY A 199 7.00 -1.96 21.53
N ILE A 200 6.20 -1.89 22.61
CA ILE A 200 4.74 -2.07 22.56
C ILE A 200 4.08 -0.94 21.76
N GLY A 201 4.43 0.33 22.04
CA GLY A 201 3.87 1.47 21.32
C GLY A 201 4.22 1.42 19.83
N PHE A 202 5.42 0.95 19.49
CA PHE A 202 5.82 0.73 18.09
C PHE A 202 4.96 -0.34 17.41
N VAL A 203 4.71 -1.48 18.07
CA VAL A 203 3.86 -2.55 17.52
C VAL A 203 2.42 -2.06 17.31
N ILE A 204 1.85 -1.35 18.29
CA ILE A 204 0.49 -0.80 18.19
C ILE A 204 0.41 0.20 17.03
N LEU A 205 1.36 1.15 16.94
CA LEU A 205 1.37 2.13 15.86
C LEU A 205 1.50 1.44 14.50
N THR A 206 2.42 0.50 14.37
CA THR A 206 2.66 -0.24 13.12
C THR A 206 1.42 -0.99 12.67
N TYR A 207 0.76 -1.68 13.61
CA TYR A 207 -0.52 -2.35 13.37
C TYR A 207 -1.58 -1.36 12.86
N LEU A 208 -1.76 -0.23 13.54
CA LEU A 208 -2.75 0.78 13.17
C LEU A 208 -2.47 1.39 11.79
N VAL A 209 -1.21 1.66 11.47
CA VAL A 209 -0.81 2.21 10.17
C VAL A 209 -1.05 1.21 9.05
N ILE A 210 -0.63 -0.06 9.20
CA ILE A 210 -0.79 -1.09 8.14
C ILE A 210 -2.28 -1.42 7.92
N VAL A 211 -3.00 -1.79 8.98
CA VAL A 211 -4.41 -2.19 8.87
C VAL A 211 -5.29 -0.98 8.53
N GLY A 212 -4.99 0.20 9.09
CA GLY A 212 -5.68 1.44 8.80
C GLY A 212 -5.52 1.86 7.33
N ALA A 213 -4.29 1.86 6.81
CA ALA A 213 -4.02 2.19 5.41
C ALA A 213 -4.70 1.23 4.45
N SER A 214 -4.64 -0.07 4.71
CA SER A 214 -5.36 -1.09 3.94
C SER A 214 -6.85 -0.78 3.83
N ASN A 215 -7.52 -0.47 4.94
CA ASN A 215 -8.95 -0.18 4.92
C ASN A 215 -9.25 1.20 4.31
N ALA A 216 -8.37 2.19 4.50
CA ALA A 216 -8.53 3.52 3.92
C ALA A 216 -8.46 3.49 2.38
N VAL A 217 -7.53 2.73 1.81
CA VAL A 217 -7.45 2.53 0.34
C VAL A 217 -8.67 1.78 -0.18
N ASN A 218 -9.13 0.73 0.52
CA ASN A 218 -10.37 0.01 0.16
C ASN A 218 -11.60 0.93 0.16
N LEU A 219 -11.77 1.78 1.17
CA LEU A 219 -12.87 2.76 1.21
C LEU A 219 -12.78 3.80 0.08
N THR A 220 -11.59 4.03 -0.48
CA THR A 220 -11.37 4.99 -1.57
C THR A 220 -11.60 4.38 -2.96
N ASP A 221 -11.58 3.05 -3.09
CA ASP A 221 -11.78 2.32 -4.35
C ASP A 221 -13.27 2.24 -4.73
N GLY A 222 -13.93 3.40 -4.84
CA GLY A 222 -15.36 3.53 -5.16
C GLY A 222 -15.67 4.11 -6.54
N LEU A 223 -14.68 4.68 -7.23
CA LEU A 223 -14.80 5.29 -8.56
C LEU A 223 -13.65 4.87 -9.48
N ASP A 224 -13.90 4.93 -10.79
CA ASP A 224 -12.97 4.51 -11.85
C ASP A 224 -11.66 5.32 -11.78
N GLY A 225 -10.55 4.68 -11.45
CA GLY A 225 -9.23 5.30 -11.32
C GLY A 225 -9.00 6.10 -10.04
N LEU A 226 -9.98 6.17 -9.13
CA LEU A 226 -9.88 7.01 -7.93
C LEU A 226 -8.78 6.58 -6.97
N ALA A 227 -8.65 5.28 -6.70
CA ALA A 227 -7.70 4.78 -5.71
C ALA A 227 -6.30 4.54 -6.30
N ILE A 228 -6.19 3.99 -7.51
CA ILE A 228 -4.90 3.51 -8.03
C ILE A 228 -3.89 4.63 -8.26
N MET A 229 -4.30 5.77 -8.84
CA MET A 229 -3.34 6.83 -9.14
C MET A 229 -2.79 7.48 -7.86
N PRO A 230 -3.60 7.77 -6.82
CA PRO A 230 -3.09 8.13 -5.50
C PRO A 230 -2.12 7.09 -4.90
N VAL A 231 -2.40 5.78 -5.05
CA VAL A 231 -1.46 4.73 -4.61
C VAL A 231 -0.12 4.86 -5.34
N VAL A 232 -0.14 5.05 -6.65
CA VAL A 232 1.08 5.21 -7.47
C VAL A 232 1.88 6.44 -7.04
N MET A 233 1.21 7.58 -6.82
CA MET A 233 1.86 8.82 -6.39
C MET A 233 2.49 8.69 -5.00
N VAL A 234 1.71 8.23 -4.00
CA VAL A 234 2.18 8.07 -2.62
C VAL A 234 3.26 7.00 -2.52
N GLY A 235 3.10 5.88 -3.23
CA GLY A 235 4.09 4.82 -3.31
C GLY A 235 5.41 5.26 -3.93
N SER A 236 5.35 6.04 -5.00
CA SER A 236 6.54 6.62 -5.63
C SER A 236 7.25 7.61 -4.68
N ALA A 237 6.50 8.46 -3.99
CA ALA A 237 7.06 9.38 -2.99
C ALA A 237 7.73 8.62 -1.83
N LEU A 238 7.10 7.56 -1.31
CA LEU A 238 7.71 6.67 -0.32
C LEU A 238 8.96 5.96 -0.86
N GLY A 239 8.99 5.62 -2.17
CA GLY A 239 10.18 5.10 -2.84
C GLY A 239 11.36 6.08 -2.80
N VAL A 240 11.10 7.38 -2.95
CA VAL A 240 12.12 8.43 -2.78
C VAL A 240 12.65 8.45 -1.35
N PHE A 241 11.78 8.37 -0.35
CA PHE A 241 12.20 8.26 1.06
C PHE A 241 13.00 6.98 1.34
N ALA A 242 12.62 5.85 0.74
CA ALA A 242 13.38 4.61 0.83
C ALA A 242 14.80 4.77 0.26
N TYR A 243 14.92 5.40 -0.90
CA TYR A 243 16.22 5.69 -1.52
C TYR A 243 17.11 6.58 -0.65
N VAL A 244 16.53 7.63 -0.04
CA VAL A 244 17.25 8.55 0.85
C VAL A 244 17.69 7.87 2.15
N THR A 245 16.77 7.20 2.85
CA THR A 245 17.04 6.54 4.14
C THR A 245 17.99 5.35 3.99
N GLY A 246 17.97 4.68 2.83
CA GLY A 246 18.84 3.55 2.51
C GLY A 246 20.26 3.94 2.10
N SER A 247 20.53 5.22 1.82
CA SER A 247 21.86 5.72 1.46
C SER A 247 22.53 6.40 2.64
N ALA A 248 23.68 5.90 3.07
CA ALA A 248 24.45 6.49 4.17
C ALA A 248 24.89 7.94 3.89
N VAL A 249 25.05 8.31 2.62
CA VAL A 249 25.42 9.66 2.19
C VAL A 249 24.23 10.60 2.30
N TYR A 250 23.09 10.25 1.69
CA TYR A 250 21.91 11.11 1.68
C TYR A 250 21.26 11.20 3.06
N SER A 251 21.21 10.10 3.82
CA SER A 251 20.66 10.11 5.17
C SER A 251 21.46 11.01 6.10
N ARG A 252 22.80 11.03 5.99
CA ARG A 252 23.66 11.94 6.75
C ARG A 252 23.47 13.39 6.33
N TYR A 253 23.40 13.66 5.02
CA TYR A 253 23.24 15.02 4.50
C TYR A 253 21.88 15.64 4.87
N LEU A 254 20.81 14.85 4.80
CA LEU A 254 19.44 15.31 5.07
C LEU A 254 18.98 15.05 6.52
N LEU A 255 19.88 14.55 7.39
CA LEU A 255 19.61 14.26 8.80
C LEU A 255 18.45 13.27 9.01
N PHE A 256 18.37 12.25 8.15
CA PHE A 256 17.47 11.12 8.30
C PHE A 256 18.16 9.95 9.03
N PRO A 257 17.40 9.14 9.79
CA PRO A 257 17.92 7.88 10.29
C PRO A 257 18.35 6.99 9.11
N HIS A 258 19.57 6.47 9.18
CA HIS A 258 20.05 5.53 8.19
C HIS A 258 19.49 4.14 8.47
N ILE A 259 18.83 3.54 7.48
CA ILE A 259 18.22 2.20 7.60
C ILE A 259 18.83 1.30 6.52
N PRO A 260 19.88 0.53 6.86
CA PRO A 260 20.58 -0.30 5.90
C PRO A 260 19.64 -1.29 5.21
N GLY A 261 19.57 -1.21 3.89
CA GLY A 261 18.73 -2.05 3.05
C GLY A 261 17.34 -1.46 2.75
N SER A 262 16.90 -0.37 3.37
CA SER A 262 15.58 0.22 3.03
C SER A 262 15.51 0.70 1.57
N GLY A 263 16.65 1.04 0.96
CA GLY A 263 16.75 1.47 -0.44
C GLY A 263 16.19 0.46 -1.45
N GLU A 264 16.24 -0.85 -1.16
CA GLU A 264 15.66 -1.88 -2.04
C GLU A 264 14.14 -1.75 -2.18
N LEU A 265 13.45 -1.09 -1.24
CA LEU A 265 12.03 -0.78 -1.37
C LEU A 265 11.74 0.14 -2.55
N LEU A 266 12.71 0.90 -3.06
CA LEU A 266 12.55 1.64 -4.31
C LEU A 266 12.17 0.72 -5.47
N VAL A 267 12.75 -0.48 -5.55
CA VAL A 267 12.42 -1.48 -6.58
C VAL A 267 10.95 -1.91 -6.48
N PHE A 268 10.49 -2.20 -5.26
CA PHE A 268 9.09 -2.54 -5.01
C PHE A 268 8.16 -1.37 -5.36
N CYS A 269 8.47 -0.14 -4.91
CA CYS A 269 7.68 1.05 -5.22
C CYS A 269 7.59 1.32 -6.71
N SER A 270 8.69 1.14 -7.45
CA SER A 270 8.72 1.27 -8.90
C SER A 270 7.91 0.18 -9.60
N ALA A 271 7.98 -1.08 -9.15
CA ALA A 271 7.10 -2.15 -9.64
C ALA A 271 5.62 -1.83 -9.39
N MET A 272 5.28 -1.32 -8.21
CA MET A 272 3.93 -0.85 -7.87
C MET A 272 3.48 0.30 -8.76
N ALA A 273 4.35 1.26 -9.06
CA ALA A 273 4.05 2.34 -10.00
C ALA A 273 3.77 1.80 -11.41
N GLY A 274 4.62 0.92 -11.92
CA GLY A 274 4.45 0.29 -13.23
C GLY A 274 3.15 -0.52 -13.34
N ALA A 275 2.89 -1.40 -12.37
CA ALA A 275 1.66 -2.19 -12.32
C ALA A 275 0.41 -1.31 -12.14
N GLY A 276 0.50 -0.26 -11.33
CA GLY A 276 -0.60 0.68 -11.11
C GLY A 276 -0.93 1.50 -12.35
N LEU A 277 0.07 1.94 -13.11
CA LEU A 277 -0.15 2.61 -14.41
C LEU A 277 -0.74 1.65 -15.45
N ALA A 278 -0.27 0.38 -15.50
CA ALA A 278 -0.88 -0.64 -16.36
C ALA A 278 -2.35 -0.89 -15.99
N PHE A 279 -2.67 -0.96 -14.70
CA PHE A 279 -4.05 -1.13 -14.25
C PHE A 279 -4.91 0.08 -14.56
N LEU A 280 -4.37 1.29 -14.35
CA LEU A 280 -5.05 2.54 -14.67
C LEU A 280 -5.45 2.59 -16.15
N TRP A 281 -4.62 2.08 -17.07
CA TRP A 281 -4.96 1.97 -18.50
C TRP A 281 -6.30 1.25 -18.77
N PHE A 282 -6.64 0.25 -17.97
CA PHE A 282 -7.91 -0.50 -18.09
C PHE A 282 -9.00 -0.02 -17.12
N ASN A 283 -8.64 0.77 -16.11
CA ASN A 283 -9.53 1.21 -15.04
C ASN A 283 -9.97 2.69 -15.16
N THR A 284 -9.32 3.49 -16.02
CA THR A 284 -9.80 4.84 -16.34
C THR A 284 -11.22 4.81 -16.89
N HIS A 285 -12.03 5.78 -16.49
CA HIS A 285 -13.43 5.87 -16.90
C HIS A 285 -13.59 5.92 -18.43
N PRO A 286 -14.44 5.07 -19.03
CA PRO A 286 -15.23 4.00 -18.40
C PRO A 286 -14.39 2.74 -18.10
N ALA A 287 -14.43 2.24 -16.86
CA ALA A 287 -13.60 1.11 -16.44
C ALA A 287 -13.95 -0.22 -17.14
N GLN A 288 -12.92 -0.92 -17.61
CA GLN A 288 -12.99 -2.28 -18.16
C GLN A 288 -12.79 -3.36 -17.09
N VAL A 289 -12.21 -2.99 -15.95
CA VAL A 289 -12.02 -3.87 -14.79
C VAL A 289 -11.98 -3.05 -13.50
N PHE A 290 -12.55 -3.57 -12.42
CA PHE A 290 -12.45 -3.02 -11.07
C PHE A 290 -11.35 -3.71 -10.27
N MET A 291 -10.72 -2.94 -9.38
CA MET A 291 -9.59 -3.43 -8.59
C MET A 291 -10.05 -4.52 -7.62
N GLY A 292 -11.17 -4.29 -6.94
CA GLY A 292 -11.71 -5.21 -5.94
C GLY A 292 -10.92 -5.16 -4.64
N ASP A 293 -11.41 -5.89 -3.64
CA ASP A 293 -10.78 -5.97 -2.32
C ASP A 293 -9.36 -6.55 -2.42
N VAL A 294 -9.08 -7.39 -3.43
CA VAL A 294 -7.74 -7.94 -3.71
C VAL A 294 -6.68 -6.83 -3.80
N GLY A 295 -6.90 -5.86 -4.69
CA GLY A 295 -5.90 -4.82 -4.94
C GLY A 295 -5.92 -3.76 -3.85
N ALA A 296 -7.11 -3.31 -3.44
CA ALA A 296 -7.21 -2.15 -2.55
C ALA A 296 -6.65 -2.45 -1.15
N LEU A 297 -6.94 -3.64 -0.59
CA LEU A 297 -6.38 -4.06 0.71
C LEU A 297 -4.86 -4.23 0.63
N ALA A 298 -4.39 -4.93 -0.41
CA ALA A 298 -2.97 -5.22 -0.60
C ALA A 298 -2.13 -3.95 -0.76
N LEU A 299 -2.55 -3.03 -1.63
CA LEU A 299 -1.83 -1.78 -1.91
C LEU A 299 -1.81 -0.86 -0.69
N GLY A 300 -2.92 -0.73 0.05
CA GLY A 300 -2.93 0.05 1.28
C GLY A 300 -2.04 -0.54 2.37
N GLY A 301 -2.05 -1.87 2.55
CA GLY A 301 -1.15 -2.56 3.47
C GLY A 301 0.33 -2.38 3.08
N ALA A 302 0.65 -2.46 1.78
CA ALA A 302 1.99 -2.21 1.28
C ALA A 302 2.49 -0.79 1.58
N LEU A 303 1.69 0.23 1.28
CA LEU A 303 2.03 1.63 1.56
C LEU A 303 2.27 1.87 3.06
N GLY A 304 1.39 1.37 3.92
CA GLY A 304 1.56 1.49 5.38
C GLY A 304 2.84 0.79 5.88
N THR A 305 3.14 -0.39 5.35
CA THR A 305 4.36 -1.14 5.72
C THR A 305 5.62 -0.38 5.29
N ILE A 306 5.65 0.15 4.07
CA ILE A 306 6.79 0.94 3.57
C ILE A 306 6.97 2.20 4.40
N ALA A 307 5.89 2.92 4.72
CA ALA A 307 5.93 4.13 5.54
C ALA A 307 6.57 3.89 6.92
N ILE A 308 6.27 2.76 7.56
CA ILE A 308 6.88 2.35 8.82
C ILE A 308 8.37 2.05 8.64
N ILE A 309 8.75 1.32 7.58
CA ILE A 309 10.16 0.98 7.33
C ILE A 309 11.00 2.24 7.09
N VAL A 310 10.48 3.22 6.34
CA VAL A 310 11.21 4.47 6.04
C VAL A 310 11.05 5.54 7.12
N ARG A 311 10.37 5.24 8.23
CA ARG A 311 10.11 6.15 9.37
C ARG A 311 9.40 7.44 8.97
N GLN A 312 8.45 7.32 8.04
CA GLN A 312 7.66 8.42 7.48
C GLN A 312 6.17 8.22 7.76
N GLU A 313 5.80 7.79 8.97
CA GLU A 313 4.42 7.50 9.34
C GLU A 313 3.52 8.73 9.24
N ILE A 314 3.96 9.85 9.82
CA ILE A 314 3.21 11.11 9.81
C ILE A 314 3.20 11.73 8.41
N VAL A 315 4.34 11.67 7.71
CA VAL A 315 4.43 12.17 6.32
C VAL A 315 3.55 11.34 5.40
N PHE A 316 3.47 10.02 5.59
CA PHE A 316 2.55 9.14 4.88
C PHE A 316 1.09 9.51 5.15
N PHE A 317 0.73 9.84 6.40
CA PHE A 317 -0.61 10.33 6.72
C PHE A 317 -0.96 11.61 5.95
N VAL A 318 0.02 12.51 5.74
CA VAL A 318 -0.16 13.71 4.91
C VAL A 318 -0.26 13.37 3.43
N MET A 319 0.70 12.62 2.87
CA MET A 319 0.73 12.25 1.45
C MET A 319 -0.51 11.42 1.04
N GLY A 320 -0.92 10.50 1.90
CA GLY A 320 -2.13 9.70 1.78
C GLY A 320 -3.40 10.42 2.26
N GLY A 321 -3.38 11.75 2.38
CA GLY A 321 -4.47 12.52 2.99
C GLY A 321 -5.84 12.30 2.35
N ILE A 322 -5.92 11.98 1.05
CA ILE A 322 -7.17 11.57 0.42
C ILE A 322 -7.71 10.28 1.03
N PHE A 323 -6.89 9.24 1.17
CA PHE A 323 -7.30 7.98 1.83
C PHE A 323 -7.75 8.21 3.27
N VAL A 324 -7.01 9.08 3.98
CA VAL A 324 -7.31 9.46 5.36
C VAL A 324 -8.66 10.15 5.45
N VAL A 325 -8.90 11.18 4.63
CA VAL A 325 -10.16 11.93 4.64
C VAL A 325 -11.33 11.05 4.24
N GLU A 326 -11.14 10.15 3.27
CA GLU A 326 -12.15 9.16 2.90
C GLU A 326 -12.51 8.25 4.08
N ALA A 327 -11.51 7.69 4.77
CA ALA A 327 -11.74 6.86 5.95
C ALA A 327 -12.41 7.64 7.09
N ILE A 328 -11.94 8.86 7.39
CA ILE A 328 -12.52 9.73 8.42
C ILE A 328 -13.97 10.08 8.08
N SER A 329 -14.28 10.34 6.81
CA SER A 329 -15.64 10.65 6.36
C SER A 329 -16.62 9.52 6.68
N VAL A 330 -16.19 8.27 6.48
CA VAL A 330 -16.99 7.08 6.80
C VAL A 330 -17.14 6.91 8.31
N MET A 331 -16.03 7.02 9.06
CA MET A 331 -16.07 6.90 10.52
C MET A 331 -16.98 7.95 11.16
N ALA A 332 -16.84 9.22 10.75
CA ALA A 332 -17.66 10.33 11.23
C ALA A 332 -19.14 10.13 10.89
N GLN A 333 -19.45 9.73 9.65
CA GLN A 333 -20.82 9.46 9.22
C GLN A 333 -21.47 8.34 10.04
N VAL A 334 -20.78 7.21 10.23
CA VAL A 334 -21.30 6.06 10.97
C VAL A 334 -21.46 6.38 12.46
N ALA A 335 -20.48 7.05 13.06
CA ALA A 335 -20.53 7.46 14.46
C ALA A 335 -21.69 8.43 14.72
N TYR A 336 -21.84 9.45 13.86
CA TYR A 336 -22.91 10.43 13.98
C TYR A 336 -24.29 9.80 13.79
N PHE A 337 -24.47 8.95 12.77
CA PHE A 337 -25.75 8.27 12.52
C PHE A 337 -26.18 7.38 13.70
N LYS A 338 -25.24 6.62 14.28
CA LYS A 338 -25.49 5.80 15.48
C LYS A 338 -25.83 6.67 16.70
N TYR A 339 -25.09 7.75 16.89
CA TYR A 339 -25.29 8.68 17.99
C TYR A 339 -26.67 9.34 17.94
N THR A 340 -27.07 9.92 16.80
CA THR A 340 -28.36 10.60 16.70
C THR A 340 -29.52 9.61 16.78
N LYS A 341 -29.37 8.41 16.22
CA LYS A 341 -30.39 7.36 16.35
C LYS A 341 -30.60 6.98 17.82
N LYS A 342 -29.52 6.87 18.60
CA LYS A 342 -29.58 6.58 20.04
C LYS A 342 -30.16 7.76 20.85
N ARG A 343 -29.81 9.01 20.51
CA ARG A 343 -30.17 10.20 21.29
C ARG A 343 -31.53 10.80 20.93
N PHE A 344 -31.92 10.76 19.67
CA PHE A 344 -33.07 11.47 19.12
C PHE A 344 -34.08 10.53 18.42
N GLY A 345 -33.87 9.21 18.45
CA GLY A 345 -34.73 8.22 17.78
C GLY A 345 -34.49 8.09 16.27
N GLU A 346 -33.95 9.13 15.62
CA GLU A 346 -33.72 9.19 14.18
C GLU A 346 -32.23 9.28 13.80
N GLY A 347 -31.85 8.51 12.78
CA GLY A 347 -30.50 8.54 12.22
C GLY A 347 -30.31 9.73 11.27
N ARG A 348 -29.50 10.71 11.66
CA ARG A 348 -29.14 11.87 10.84
C ARG A 348 -27.78 11.63 10.19
N ARG A 349 -27.56 12.26 9.03
CA ARG A 349 -26.33 12.09 8.24
C ARG A 349 -25.56 13.42 8.18
N VAL A 350 -24.23 13.37 8.30
CA VAL A 350 -23.36 14.54 8.13
C VAL A 350 -23.12 14.81 6.65
N LEU A 351 -22.90 13.74 5.88
CA LEU A 351 -22.71 13.77 4.43
C LEU A 351 -23.94 13.21 3.72
N LYS A 352 -24.26 13.72 2.53
CA LYS A 352 -25.30 13.15 1.63
C LYS A 352 -25.13 11.63 1.42
N MET A 353 -23.88 11.19 1.27
CA MET A 353 -23.46 9.80 1.22
C MET A 353 -22.00 9.73 1.68
N ALA A 354 -21.61 8.66 2.36
CA ALA A 354 -20.21 8.38 2.66
C ALA A 354 -19.80 7.15 1.82
N PRO A 355 -18.55 7.08 1.30
CA PRO A 355 -17.41 7.98 1.55
C PRO A 355 -17.51 9.36 0.85
N LEU A 356 -16.50 10.22 1.00
CA LEU A 356 -16.51 11.62 0.58
C LEU A 356 -16.68 11.79 -0.94
N HIS A 357 -16.09 10.93 -1.77
CA HIS A 357 -16.29 10.99 -3.22
C HIS A 357 -17.79 10.88 -3.60
N HIS A 358 -18.56 10.00 -2.95
CA HIS A 358 -20.01 9.90 -3.20
C HIS A 358 -20.79 11.11 -2.72
N HIS A 359 -20.30 11.82 -1.70
CA HIS A 359 -20.89 13.11 -1.30
C HIS A 359 -20.79 14.14 -2.42
N PHE A 360 -19.64 14.21 -3.12
CA PHE A 360 -19.44 15.13 -4.23
C PHE A 360 -20.25 14.74 -5.46
N GLU A 361 -20.34 13.45 -5.79
CA GLU A 361 -21.21 12.97 -6.87
C GLU A 361 -22.69 13.32 -6.59
N LYS A 362 -23.19 13.07 -5.37
CA LYS A 362 -24.55 13.48 -4.96
C LYS A 362 -24.74 15.00 -4.87
N SER A 363 -23.67 15.77 -4.98
CA SER A 363 -23.72 17.23 -5.04
C SER A 363 -23.65 17.77 -6.47
N GLY A 364 -23.67 16.88 -7.47
CA GLY A 364 -23.74 17.22 -8.89
C GLY A 364 -22.40 17.19 -9.62
N TRP A 365 -21.31 16.75 -8.97
CA TRP A 365 -20.03 16.61 -9.66
C TRP A 365 -20.01 15.34 -10.51
N ARG A 366 -19.39 15.41 -11.68
CA ARG A 366 -19.17 14.22 -12.53
C ARG A 366 -18.13 13.32 -11.87
N GLU A 367 -18.24 12.00 -12.05
CA GLU A 367 -17.27 11.04 -11.53
C GLU A 367 -15.82 11.39 -11.92
N THR A 368 -15.58 11.62 -13.21
CA THR A 368 -14.26 12.01 -13.73
C THR A 368 -13.73 13.32 -13.11
N GLN A 369 -14.62 14.25 -12.77
CA GLN A 369 -14.27 15.51 -12.10
C GLN A 369 -13.82 15.25 -10.66
N VAL A 370 -14.47 14.35 -9.93
CA VAL A 370 -14.07 13.95 -8.57
C VAL A 370 -12.70 13.27 -8.63
N VAL A 371 -12.52 12.29 -9.52
CA VAL A 371 -11.29 11.52 -9.69
C VAL A 371 -10.09 12.43 -9.97
N VAL A 372 -10.17 13.27 -11.00
CA VAL A 372 -9.05 14.15 -11.38
C VAL A 372 -8.73 15.18 -10.29
N ARG A 373 -9.75 15.72 -9.61
CA ARG A 373 -9.52 16.65 -8.48
C ARG A 373 -8.80 15.97 -7.33
N PHE A 374 -9.17 14.74 -7.01
CA PHE A 374 -8.53 13.97 -5.95
C PHE A 374 -7.09 13.64 -6.33
N TRP A 375 -6.80 13.34 -7.60
CA TRP A 375 -5.41 13.17 -8.08
C TRP A 375 -4.58 14.46 -7.92
N ILE A 376 -5.13 15.61 -8.27
CA ILE A 376 -4.45 16.92 -8.10
C ILE A 376 -4.15 17.15 -6.61
N ILE A 377 -5.11 16.90 -5.72
CA ILE A 377 -4.92 17.06 -4.27
C ILE A 377 -3.85 16.08 -3.78
N THR A 378 -3.88 14.80 -4.17
CA THR A 378 -2.84 13.83 -3.80
C THR A 378 -1.47 14.27 -4.29
N MET A 379 -1.36 14.78 -5.52
CA MET A 379 -0.10 15.29 -6.06
C MET A 379 0.45 16.44 -5.20
N LEU A 380 -0.39 17.41 -4.82
CA LEU A 380 -0.01 18.51 -3.93
C LEU A 380 0.42 18.00 -2.55
N LEU A 381 -0.31 17.05 -1.97
CA LEU A 381 0.04 16.43 -0.68
C LEU A 381 1.35 15.65 -0.75
N CYS A 382 1.64 14.96 -1.87
CA CYS A 382 2.92 14.31 -2.10
C CYS A 382 4.06 15.32 -2.20
N LEU A 383 3.86 16.47 -2.87
CA LEU A 383 4.85 17.55 -2.92
C LEU A 383 5.12 18.15 -1.54
N VAL A 384 4.08 18.37 -0.73
CA VAL A 384 4.20 18.79 0.68
C VAL A 384 4.98 17.75 1.47
N GLY A 385 4.66 16.45 1.32
CA GLY A 385 5.41 15.39 1.96
C GLY A 385 6.89 15.35 1.54
N LEU A 386 7.18 15.42 0.25
CA LEU A 386 8.57 15.44 -0.25
C LEU A 386 9.35 16.69 0.19
N SER A 387 8.67 17.82 0.45
CA SER A 387 9.32 19.02 0.99
C SER A 387 9.93 18.79 2.38
N THR A 388 9.41 17.83 3.15
CA THR A 388 9.96 17.46 4.46
C THR A 388 11.33 16.78 4.37
N LEU A 389 11.77 16.38 3.18
CA LEU A 389 13.14 15.88 2.97
C LEU A 389 14.19 16.95 3.30
N LYS A 390 13.89 18.22 3.03
CA LYS A 390 14.85 19.33 3.22
C LYS A 390 14.51 20.21 4.43
N LEU A 391 13.23 20.28 4.79
CA LEU A 391 12.72 21.14 5.86
C LEU A 391 12.73 20.46 7.24
N ARG A 392 13.62 19.49 7.44
CA ARG A 392 13.76 18.81 8.72
C ARG A 392 14.75 19.54 9.60
#